data_AF-A0A967UU62-F1
#
_entry.id   AF-A0A967UU62-F1
#
_cell.length_a   1.000
_cell.length_b   1.000
_cell.length_c   1.000
_cell.angle_alpha   90.00
_cell.angle_beta   90.00
_cell.angle_gamma   90.00
#
_symmetry.space_group_name_H-M   'P 1'
#
loop_
_entity.id
_entity.type
_entity.pdbx_description
1 polymer ?
#
loop_
_entity_poly.entity_id
_entity_poly.type
_entity_poly.pdbx_seq_one_letter_code
_entity_poly.pdbx_strand_id
1 'polypeptide(L)' 'MHNKFALVEAPEGRSVIFGSYNWSEPSRRLNREVGVIAGDPALFDAFAARWEVLSKQAHFEG' A
#
# COMPACT_ATOMS: atom_id res chain seq x y z
N MET A 1 13.43 -1.29 -0.69
CA MET A 1 11.95 -1.22 -0.64
C MET A 1 11.51 -0.10 0.30
N HIS A 2 10.87 0.98 -0.20
CA HIS A 2 10.43 2.14 0.61
C HIS A 2 8.93 2.47 0.46
N ASN A 3 8.16 1.63 -0.24
CA ASN A 3 6.73 1.85 -0.44
C ASN A 3 5.95 1.48 0.82
N LYS A 4 4.90 2.25 1.13
CA LYS A 4 3.89 1.90 2.15
C LYS A 4 2.53 1.98 1.49
N PHE A 5 2.00 0.83 1.11
CA PHE A 5 0.65 0.73 0.62
C PHE A 5 0.03 -0.62 0.99
N ALA A 6 -1.29 -0.66 0.96
CA ALA A 6 -2.08 -1.88 1.11
C ALA A 6 -3.20 -1.88 0.08
N LEU A 7 -3.44 -3.06 -0.50
CA LEU A 7 -4.63 -3.34 -1.31
C LEU A 7 -5.65 -4.00 -0.38
N VAL A 8 -6.87 -3.49 -0.37
CA VAL A 8 -7.97 -4.01 0.44
C VAL A 8 -9.10 -4.41 -0.49
N GLU A 9 -9.46 -5.69 -0.47
CA GLU A 9 -10.63 -6.24 -1.15
C GLU A 9 -11.63 -6.76 -0.12
N ALA A 10 -12.85 -6.26 -0.17
CA ALA A 10 -13.93 -6.66 0.72
C ALA A 10 -15.26 -6.70 -0.05
N PRO A 11 -16.33 -7.32 0.47
CA PRO A 11 -17.64 -7.34 -0.19
C PRO A 11 -18.17 -5.95 -0.55
N GLU A 12 -17.79 -4.92 0.21
CA GLU A 12 -18.22 -3.54 0.03
C GLU A 12 -17.44 -2.81 -1.08
N GLY A 13 -16.32 -3.38 -1.54
CA GLY A 13 -15.54 -2.84 -2.63
C GLY A 13 -14.03 -3.04 -2.49
N ARG A 14 -13.30 -2.45 -3.44
CA ARG A 14 -11.84 -2.45 -3.48
C ARG A 14 -11.31 -1.07 -3.15
N SER A 15 -10.27 -0.99 -2.33
CA SER A 15 -9.60 0.27 -2.00
C SER A 15 -8.11 0.09 -1.85
N VAL A 16 -7.38 1.18 -2.05
CA VAL A 16 -5.94 1.27 -1.80
C VAL A 16 -5.68 2.25 -0.66
N ILE A 17 -4.81 1.84 0.26
CA ILE A 17 -4.26 2.68 1.31
C ILE A 17 -2.81 2.97 0.92
N PHE A 18 -2.38 4.23 0.91
CA PHE A 18 -0.99 4.58 0.59
C PHE A 18 -0.57 5.91 1.22
N GLY A 19 0.74 6.12 1.35
CA GLY A 19 1.27 7.39 1.85
C GLY A 19 2.69 7.31 2.40
N SER A 20 3.04 8.28 3.23
CA SER A 20 4.34 8.32 3.92
C SER A 20 4.35 7.45 5.19
N TYR A 21 3.17 7.16 5.74
CA TYR A 21 2.96 6.46 6.99
C TYR A 21 3.57 5.05 6.98
N ASN A 22 4.60 4.82 7.80
CA ASN A 22 5.04 3.47 8.14
C ASN A 22 4.09 2.85 9.16
N TRP A 23 3.82 1.55 9.07
CA TRP A 23 3.11 0.82 10.12
C TRP A 23 4.01 0.55 11.32
N SER A 24 4.37 1.61 12.04
CA SER A 24 5.24 1.58 13.20
C SER A 24 4.77 2.56 14.27
N GLU A 25 5.15 2.29 15.52
CA GLU A 25 4.78 3.15 16.66
C GLU A 25 5.31 4.60 16.52
N PRO A 26 6.52 4.86 16.00
CA PRO A 26 6.99 6.23 15.75
C PRO A 26 6.16 6.97 14.70
N SER A 27 5.84 6.36 13.55
CA SER A 27 4.99 7.00 12.53
C SER A 27 3.58 7.28 13.06
N ARG A 28 3.09 6.46 14.01
CA ARG A 28 1.80 6.65 14.67
C ARG A 28 1.76 7.83 15.65
N ARG A 29 2.85 8.10 16.37
CA ARG A 29 2.83 9.02 17.52
C ARG A 29 3.68 10.28 17.37
N LEU A 30 4.77 10.20 16.61
CA LEU A 30 5.83 11.20 16.65
C LEU A 30 5.97 11.95 15.32
N ASN A 31 5.68 11.28 14.21
CA ASN A 31 5.88 11.87 12.88
C ASN A 31 4.63 12.61 12.38
N ARG A 32 4.87 13.55 11.47
CA ARG A 32 3.82 14.10 10.60
C ARG A 32 3.79 13.29 9.33
N GLU A 33 2.74 12.50 9.17
CA GLU A 33 2.58 11.57 8.06
C GLU A 33 1.33 11.91 7.26
N VAL A 34 1.30 11.50 6.00
CA VAL A 34 0.08 11.49 5.18
C VAL A 34 -0.31 10.05 4.87
N GLY A 35 -1.61 9.78 4.98
CA GLY A 35 -2.23 8.52 4.55
C GLY A 35 -3.48 8.84 3.74
N VAL A 36 -3.63 8.16 2.62
CA VAL A 36 -4.78 8.28 1.71
C VAL A 36 -5.45 6.92 1.64
N ILE A 37 -6.79 6.92 1.72
CA ILE A 37 -7.63 5.77 1.43
C ILE A 37 -8.46 6.16 0.20
N ALA A 38 -8.31 5.41 -0.88
CA ALA A 38 -9.02 5.68 -2.14
C ALA A 38 -9.74 4.42 -2.62
N GLY A 39 -11.03 4.55 -2.95
CA GLY A 39 -11.85 3.52 -3.59
C GLY A 39 -11.88 3.62 -5.12
N ASP A 40 -10.97 4.39 -5.72
CA ASP A 40 -10.89 4.54 -7.17
C ASP A 40 -10.34 3.25 -7.81
N PRO A 41 -11.07 2.61 -8.74
CA PRO A 41 -10.64 1.34 -9.33
C PRO A 41 -9.34 1.42 -10.12
N ALA A 42 -9.09 2.54 -10.82
CA ALA A 42 -7.88 2.70 -11.63
C ALA A 42 -6.63 2.83 -10.73
N LEU A 43 -6.77 3.52 -9.59
CA LEU A 43 -5.72 3.54 -8.57
C LEU A 43 -5.48 2.15 -7.98
N PHE A 44 -6.53 1.40 -7.65
CA PHE A 44 -6.38 0.03 -7.14
C PHE A 44 -5.60 -0.85 -8.12
N ASP A 45 -6.03 -0.89 -9.39
CA ASP A 45 -5.44 -1.76 -10.40
C ASP A 45 -3.96 -1.38 -10.68
N ALA A 46 -3.62 -0.09 -10.65
CA ALA A 46 -2.24 0.38 -10.78
C ALA A 46 -1.33 -0.10 -9.64
N PHE A 47 -1.81 -0.05 -8.39
CA PHE A 47 -1.06 -0.55 -7.23
C PHE A 47 -0.97 -2.08 -7.22
N ALA A 48 -2.02 -2.78 -7.66
CA ALA A 48 -2.00 -4.24 -7.85
C ALA A 48 -0.93 -4.68 -8.85
N ALA A 49 -0.85 -4.01 -10.00
CA ALA A 49 0.21 -4.28 -10.98
C ALA A 49 1.62 -4.05 -10.39
N ARG A 50 1.79 -3.02 -9.56
CA ARG A 50 3.08 -2.77 -8.89
C ARG A 50 3.40 -3.86 -7.86
N TRP A 51 2.42 -4.34 -7.11
CA TRP A 51 2.59 -5.44 -6.16
C TRP A 51 3.11 -6.70 -6.86
N GLU A 52 2.54 -7.09 -7.99
CA GLU A 52 2.99 -8.26 -8.76
C GLU A 52 4.49 -8.21 -9.14
N VAL A 53 4.99 -7.02 -9.52
CA VAL A 53 6.42 -6.84 -9.82
C VAL A 53 7.27 -7.02 -8.56
N LEU A 54 6.84 -6.43 -7.44
CA LEU A 54 7.57 -6.47 -6.17
C LEU A 54 7.60 -7.87 -5.56
N SER A 55 6.47 -8.58 -5.61
CA SER A 55 6.34 -9.96 -5.12
C SER A 55 7.28 -10.89 -5.89
N LYS A 56 7.32 -10.77 -7.22
CA LYS A 56 8.27 -11.54 -8.03
C LYS A 56 9.72 -11.28 -7.61
N GLN A 57 10.10 -10.01 -7.46
CA GLN A 57 11.45 -9.65 -7.01
C GLN A 57 11.80 -10.25 -5.63
N ALA A 58 10.87 -10.19 -4.68
CA ALA A 58 11.06 -10.75 -3.34
C ALA A 58 11.23 -12.28 -3.35
N HIS A 59 10.60 -12.98 -4.30
CA HIS A 59 10.74 -14.44 -4.44
C HIS A 59 11.99 -14.89 -5.22
N PHE A 60 12.64 -14.00 -5.97
CA PHE A 60 13.91 -14.30 -6.65
C PHE A 60 15.15 -14.10 -5.76
N GLU A 61 15.01 -13.38 -4.64
CA GLU A 61 16.09 -13.12 -3.68
C GLU A 61 16.10 -14.10 -2.48
N GLY A 62 15.28 -15.17 -2.53
CA GLY A 62 15.12 -16.17 -1.46
C GLY A 62 15.69 -17.54 -1.79
#